data_AF-A0A383F899-F1
#
_entry.id   AF-A0A383F899-F1
#
_cell.length_a   1.000
_cell.length_b   1.000
_cell.length_c   1.000
_cell.angle_alpha   90.00
_cell.angle_beta   90.00
_cell.angle_gamma   90.00
#
_symmetry.space_group_name_H-M   'P 1'
#
loop_
_entity.id
_entity.type
_entity.pdbx_description
1 polymer ?
#
loop_
_entity_poly.entity_id
_entity_poly.type
_entity_poly.pdbx_seq_one_letter_code
_entity_poly.pdbx_strand_id
1 'polypeptide(L)'
;MVQNQRRGGRTDWSTPGGVIDEGETVLEGLTREVKEETGLVIDGWTGPVYTVSAEAHDMNWLLRVEVHLASGHDGVINIDDPDGIVIAAEWIPRTDLT
;
A
#
# COMPACT_ATOMS: atom_id res chain seq x y z
N MET A 1 -2.30 -2.66 8.56
CA MET A 1 -3.29 -2.32 7.52
C MET A 1 -3.63 -0.84 7.64
N VAL A 2 -4.10 -0.23 6.57
CA VAL A 2 -4.52 1.18 6.53
C VAL A 2 -5.99 1.26 6.14
N GLN A 3 -6.71 2.21 6.73
CA GLN A 3 -8.10 2.51 6.40
C GLN A 3 -8.13 3.71 5.47
N ASN A 4 -8.64 3.50 4.26
CA ASN A 4 -8.76 4.51 3.23
C ASN A 4 -10.15 5.13 3.23
N GLN A 5 -10.23 6.45 3.14
CA GLN A 5 -11.45 7.16 2.80
C GLN A 5 -11.57 7.28 1.27
N ARG A 6 -12.61 6.66 0.70
CA ARG A 6 -12.87 6.67 -0.74
C ARG A 6 -13.83 7.79 -1.14
N ARG A 7 -13.84 8.08 -2.45
CA ARG A 7 -14.83 8.98 -3.06
C ARG A 7 -16.25 8.50 -2.71
N GLY A 8 -17.08 9.42 -2.22
CA GLY A 8 -18.43 9.13 -1.73
C GLY A 8 -18.50 8.79 -0.23
N GLY A 9 -17.40 8.93 0.52
CA GLY A 9 -17.40 8.82 1.99
C GLY A 9 -17.34 7.39 2.54
N ARG A 10 -17.30 6.37 1.68
CA ARG A 10 -17.08 4.98 2.07
C ARG A 10 -15.65 4.81 2.56
N THR A 11 -15.44 3.90 3.51
CA THR A 11 -14.10 3.49 3.96
C THR A 11 -13.84 2.01 3.69
N ASP A 12 -12.58 1.64 3.47
CA ASP A 12 -12.14 0.25 3.41
C ASP A 12 -10.72 0.07 3.97
N TRP A 13 -10.45 -1.12 4.49
CA TRP A 13 -9.14 -1.50 4.99
C TRP A 13 -8.36 -2.25 3.91
N SER A 14 -7.10 -1.87 3.72
CA SER A 14 -6.17 -2.54 2.81
C SER A 14 -4.77 -2.68 3.42
N THR A 15 -3.88 -3.37 2.72
CA THR A 15 -2.44 -3.18 2.93
C THR A 15 -2.04 -1.76 2.52
N PRO A 16 -0.97 -1.20 3.10
CA PRO A 16 -0.40 0.05 2.60
C PRO A 16 0.07 -0.10 1.15
N GLY A 17 0.05 0.99 0.39
CA GLY A 17 0.54 1.03 -0.98
C GLY A 17 -0.34 1.84 -1.92
N GLY A 18 0.26 2.26 -3.03
CA GLY A 18 -0.38 3.16 -3.98
C GLY A 18 0.14 2.99 -5.40
N VAL A 19 -0.02 4.06 -6.19
CA VAL A 19 0.47 4.12 -7.57
C VAL A 19 1.96 4.42 -7.54
N ILE A 20 2.70 3.83 -8.48
CA ILE A 20 4.13 4.12 -8.65
C ILE A 20 4.27 5.42 -9.44
N ASP A 21 5.04 6.37 -8.92
CA ASP A 21 5.25 7.65 -9.58
C ASP A 21 6.25 7.53 -10.74
N GLU A 22 6.23 8.52 -11.64
CA GLU A 22 7.14 8.54 -12.78
C GLU A 22 8.61 8.60 -12.31
N GLY A 23 9.39 7.59 -12.73
CA GLY A 23 10.80 7.48 -12.37
C GLY A 23 11.08 6.63 -11.14
N GLU A 24 10.05 6.19 -10.40
CA GLU A 24 10.20 5.25 -9.30
C GLU A 24 10.21 3.80 -9.80
N THR A 25 11.01 2.96 -9.15
CA THR A 25 10.81 1.50 -9.19
C THR A 25 9.64 1.10 -8.29
N VAL A 26 9.10 -0.09 -8.50
CA VAL A 26 7.99 -0.63 -7.67
C VAL A 26 8.32 -0.62 -6.17
N LEU A 27 9.57 -0.98 -5.82
CA LEU A 27 9.99 -1.03 -4.41
C LEU A 27 10.24 0.36 -3.82
N GLU A 28 10.69 1.33 -4.62
CA GLU A 28 10.83 2.72 -4.18
C GLU A 28 9.45 3.31 -3.85
N GLY A 29 8.49 3.20 -4.77
CA GLY A 29 7.12 3.65 -4.54
C GLY A 29 6.48 2.94 -3.35
N LEU A 30 6.58 1.61 -3.25
CA LEU A 30 6.05 0.88 -2.09
C LEU A 30 6.68 1.33 -0.76
N THR A 31 7.98 1.61 -0.75
CA THR A 31 8.68 2.09 0.46
C THR A 31 8.23 3.49 0.85
N ARG A 32 8.02 4.38 -0.13
CA ARG A 32 7.47 5.73 0.08
C ARG A 32 6.06 5.63 0.68
N GLU A 33 5.16 4.90 0.03
CA GLU A 33 3.76 4.74 0.44
C GLU A 33 3.64 4.20 1.87
N VAL A 34 4.40 3.15 2.22
CA VAL A 34 4.38 2.61 3.59
C VAL A 34 4.81 3.66 4.61
N LYS A 35 5.82 4.47 4.28
CA LYS A 35 6.29 5.54 5.18
C LYS A 35 5.26 6.65 5.30
N GLU A 36 4.63 7.07 4.22
CA GLU A 36 3.59 8.11 4.23
C GLU A 36 2.35 7.64 5.00
N GLU A 37 1.82 6.47 4.68
CA GLU A 37 0.56 6.01 5.26
C GLU A 37 0.69 5.48 6.69
N THR A 38 1.90 5.08 7.12
CA THR A 38 2.10 4.43 8.43
C THR A 38 3.26 4.97 9.26
N GLY A 39 4.16 5.75 8.69
CA GLY A 39 5.35 6.26 9.38
C GLY A 39 6.46 5.21 9.59
N LEU A 40 6.23 3.96 9.18
CA LEU A 40 7.17 2.87 9.38
C LEU A 40 8.29 2.91 8.34
N VAL A 41 9.49 2.54 8.77
CA VAL A 41 10.65 2.32 7.89
C VAL A 41 10.80 0.81 7.68
N ILE A 42 10.92 0.39 6.42
CA ILE A 42 11.03 -1.03 6.05
C ILE A 42 12.48 -1.38 5.74
N ASP A 43 12.98 -2.44 6.36
CA ASP A 43 14.39 -2.87 6.23
C ASP A 43 14.68 -3.57 4.90
N GLY A 44 13.64 -4.12 4.28
CA GLY A 44 13.75 -4.87 3.04
C GLY A 44 12.44 -5.50 2.63
N TRP A 45 12.39 -5.89 1.35
CA TRP A 45 11.23 -6.49 0.71
C TRP A 45 11.57 -7.87 0.17
N THR A 46 10.66 -8.82 0.36
CA THR A 46 10.65 -10.13 -0.28
C THR A 46 9.44 -10.21 -1.19
N GLY A 47 9.64 -10.50 -2.48
CA GLY A 47 8.52 -10.64 -3.39
C GLY A 47 8.86 -10.40 -4.86
N PRO A 48 7.82 -10.24 -5.71
CA PRO A 48 6.41 -10.20 -5.32
C PRO A 48 5.91 -11.55 -4.77
N VAL A 49 5.12 -11.53 -3.69
CA VAL A 49 4.45 -12.72 -3.12
C VAL A 49 3.05 -12.93 -3.72
N TYR A 50 2.50 -11.90 -4.35
CA TYR A 50 1.27 -11.97 -5.12
C TYR A 50 1.29 -10.92 -6.23
N THR A 51 0.65 -11.21 -7.36
CA THR A 51 0.54 -10.27 -8.48
C THR A 51 -0.82 -10.41 -9.14
N VAL A 52 -1.43 -9.27 -9.45
CA VAL A 52 -2.66 -9.19 -10.26
C VAL A 52 -2.39 -8.32 -11.47
N SER A 53 -2.91 -8.73 -12.62
CA SER A 53 -2.94 -7.92 -13.84
C SER A 53 -4.36 -7.82 -14.36
N ALA A 54 -4.79 -6.62 -14.74
CA ALA A 54 -6.08 -6.37 -15.36
C ALA A 54 -5.88 -5.50 -16.61
N GLU A 55 -6.46 -5.93 -17.73
CA GLU A 55 -6.38 -5.24 -19.01
C GLU A 55 -7.76 -4.73 -19.42
N ALA A 56 -7.84 -3.46 -19.79
CA ALA A 56 -9.01 -2.86 -20.42
C ALA A 56 -8.62 -2.40 -21.83
N HIS A 57 -8.81 -3.30 -22.81
CA HIS A 57 -8.34 -3.11 -24.20
C HIS A 57 -8.88 -1.83 -24.85
N ASP A 58 -10.17 -1.52 -24.64
CA ASP A 58 -10.80 -0.33 -25.23
C ASP A 58 -10.25 1.00 -24.68
N MET A 59 -9.59 0.95 -23.51
CA MET A 59 -8.98 2.11 -22.85
C MET A 59 -7.46 2.17 -23.01
N ASN A 60 -6.87 1.18 -23.70
CA ASN A 60 -5.42 0.96 -23.77
C ASN A 60 -4.76 1.03 -22.37
N TRP A 61 -5.42 0.41 -21.40
CA TRP A 61 -5.04 0.49 -19.99
C TRP A 61 -4.68 -0.90 -19.45
N LEU A 62 -3.54 -0.98 -18.77
CA LEU A 62 -3.05 -2.15 -18.06
C LEU A 62 -2.77 -1.74 -16.62
N LEU A 63 -3.46 -2.38 -15.67
CA LEU A 63 -3.12 -2.32 -14.26
C LEU A 63 -2.33 -3.56 -13.88
N ARG A 64 -1.21 -3.34 -13.19
CA ARG A 64 -0.45 -4.38 -12.52
C ARG A 64 -0.29 -4.01 -11.06
N VAL A 65 -0.66 -4.92 -10.18
CA VAL A 65 -0.49 -4.78 -8.73
C VAL A 65 0.49 -5.86 -8.28
N GLU A 66 1.50 -5.45 -7.53
CA GLU A 66 2.43 -6.36 -6.85
C GLU A 66 2.26 -6.22 -5.34
N VAL A 67 2.22 -7.36 -4.64
CA VAL A 67 2.27 -7.40 -3.18
C VAL A 67 3.62 -7.94 -2.78
N HIS A 68 4.32 -7.23 -1.89
CA HIS A 68 5.61 -7.63 -1.34
C HIS A 68 5.50 -7.81 0.18
N LEU A 69 6.28 -8.73 0.71
CA LEU A 69 6.38 -8.98 2.15
C LEU A 69 7.56 -8.20 2.72
N ALA A 70 7.31 -7.32 3.69
CA ALA A 70 8.37 -6.67 4.45
C ALA A 70 9.16 -7.70 5.27
N SER A 71 10.49 -7.68 5.19
CA SER A 71 11.35 -8.58 5.98
C SER A 71 11.55 -8.10 7.42
N GLY A 72 11.28 -6.83 7.69
CA GLY A 72 11.44 -6.15 8.96
C GLY A 72 10.90 -4.73 8.87
N HIS A 73 10.60 -4.13 10.02
CA HIS A 73 10.21 -2.73 10.11
C HIS A 73 10.69 -2.11 11.41
N ASP A 74 10.91 -0.81 11.37
CA ASP A 74 11.23 0.03 12.52
C ASP A 74 10.24 1.18 12.66
N GLY A 75 10.15 1.73 13.88
CA GLY A 75 9.31 2.88 14.20
C GLY A 75 7.98 2.52 14.86
N VAL A 76 7.13 3.52 14.98
CA VAL A 76 5.77 3.42 15.52
C VAL A 76 4.78 3.93 14.49
N ILE A 77 3.57 3.39 14.49
CA ILE A 77 2.54 3.82 13.55
C ILE A 77 2.27 5.32 13.76
N ASN A 78 2.48 6.09 12.70
CA ASN A 78 2.18 7.51 12.60
C ASN A 78 1.81 7.84 11.16
N ILE A 79 0.55 8.20 10.92
CA ILE A 79 0.06 8.53 9.59
C ILE A 79 0.57 9.92 9.20
N ASP A 80 1.25 10.01 8.07
CA ASP A 80 1.76 11.24 7.44
C ASP A 80 1.44 11.21 5.93
N ASP A 81 0.19 10.87 5.62
CA ASP A 81 -0.32 10.68 4.26
C ASP A 81 -0.55 12.04 3.58
N PRO A 82 0.24 12.42 2.55
CA PRO A 82 0.15 13.73 1.89
C PRO A 82 -1.21 13.97 1.22
N ASP A 83 -1.89 12.88 0.85
CA ASP A 83 -3.10 12.89 0.04
C ASP A 83 -4.37 13.02 0.89
N GLY A 84 -4.27 12.75 2.18
CA GLY A 84 -5.38 12.76 3.13
C GLY A 84 -6.42 11.66 2.88
N ILE A 85 -6.02 10.56 2.25
CA ILE A 85 -6.83 9.37 1.98
C ILE A 85 -6.81 8.42 3.17
N VAL A 86 -5.66 8.24 3.82
CA VAL A 86 -5.51 7.33 4.96
C VAL A 86 -5.97 7.99 6.25
N ILE A 87 -6.98 7.38 6.89
CA ILE A 87 -7.61 7.91 8.11
C ILE A 87 -7.33 7.09 9.37
N ALA A 88 -6.83 5.86 9.22
CA ALA A 88 -6.39 5.01 10.32
C ALA A 88 -5.34 4.00 9.84
N ALA A 89 -4.47 3.55 10.75
CA ALA A 89 -3.47 2.52 10.50
C ALA A 89 -3.32 1.65 11.75
N GLU A 90 -3.45 0.32 11.58
CA GLU A 90 -3.52 -0.62 12.70
C GLU A 90 -2.83 -1.95 12.39
N TRP A 91 -2.27 -2.57 13.42
CA TRP A 91 -1.83 -3.96 13.40
C TRP A 91 -3.03 -4.89 13.51
N ILE A 92 -3.29 -5.67 12.46
CA ILE A 92 -4.39 -6.64 12.44
C ILE A 92 -3.79 -8.04 12.65
N PRO A 93 -4.19 -8.77 13.71
CA PRO A 93 -3.79 -10.14 13.90
C PRO A 93 -4.20 -11.00 12.71
N ARG A 94 -3.33 -11.94 12.30
CA ARG A 94 -3.65 -12.88 11.22
C ARG A 94 -4.94 -13.65 11.46
N THR A 95 -5.30 -13.93 12.71
CA THR A 95 -6.54 -14.62 13.09
C THR A 95 -7.80 -13.83 12.73
N ASP A 96 -7.67 -12.54 12.52
CA ASP A 96 -8.79 -11.63 12.27
C ASP A 96 -8.94 -11.33 10.78
N LEU A 97 -8.01 -11.84 9.95
CA LEU A 97 -8.11 -11.84 8.49
C LEU A 97 -8.93 -13.07 8.06
N THR A 98 -10.17 -12.83 7.61
CA THR A 98 -11.10 -13.86 7.09
C THR A 98 -10.80 -14.26 5.65
#